data_AF-A0A154P8Z0-F1
#
_entry.id   AF-A0A154P8Z0-F1
#
_cell.length_a   1.000
_cell.length_b   1.000
_cell.length_c   1.000
_cell.angle_alpha   90.00
_cell.angle_beta   90.00
_cell.angle_gamma   90.00
#
_symmetry.space_group_name_H-M   'P 1'
#
loop_
_entity.id
_entity.type
_entity.pdbx_description
1 polymer ?
#
loop_
_entity_poly.entity_id
_entity_poly.type
_entity_poly.pdbx_seq_one_letter_code
_entity_poly.pdbx_strand_id
1 'polypeptide(L)'
;MFNLYQNLNKRDDDHKESDVTGHDRFWQERPRTRRKRRAVNRRTQSAIELDSEAMVSARGTLRRGRSASIEDEDSDDEKGYQLTNKIDNLAKILFNRVSAARGCKETDVREGWLLAGNVNETDPVCSRWFENLFHYWHPSRNRSSVRDIAAERRRIAASSGDSNTLVRNGRHSYTALDHGPSVCEDVGEYMEMEKRSRDRALSICQAYIRRTPRYSLVKQLNNLGSRVDKHWFAVRDTSLKTDRLITLAPLNRNCPLTVSPLTKNILNDLFLALQHPYICPVFDIDFLEYEDENYVIVVQPISQGSLKDLIYGIERTGWNEDWGQKYGSRGKGLPLPQIQQMGRQVLEALIFLKEREFPMVMHLHSGNVLVQNGVARLAGLENTLLGFTSRIHPVITSRVSQTTSVDMISFGHMLFEMCAGYELRSFKPNSMHLSDLEMYPQVIELLKFLFAEPCNRRKNIEELLVHDLFRNIDLREMRSAPVTIFRPTLTPSIANLLDGIKRQNVNKRQRSRSINDVYLTRRFW
;
A
#
# COMPACT_ATOMS: atom_id res chain seq x y z
N MET A 1 13.74 43.30 50.93
CA MET A 1 12.92 43.55 52.14
C MET A 1 11.60 42.81 51.92
N PHE A 2 11.46 41.56 52.37
CA PHE A 2 11.13 41.06 53.72
C PHE A 2 9.64 41.21 54.13
N ASN A 3 9.01 40.03 54.34
CA ASN A 3 7.91 39.63 55.24
C ASN A 3 6.97 38.67 54.49
N LEU A 4 6.94 37.34 54.64
CA LEU A 4 7.24 36.37 55.72
C LEU A 4 6.21 36.32 56.88
N TYR A 5 5.30 35.34 56.76
CA TYR A 5 4.62 34.47 57.76
C TYR A 5 3.92 35.03 59.01
N GLN A 6 2.65 34.59 59.19
CA GLN A 6 2.07 34.13 60.47
C GLN A 6 1.20 32.89 60.12
N ASN A 7 1.56 31.66 60.48
CA ASN A 7 1.66 30.94 61.76
C ASN A 7 0.42 30.10 62.13
N LEU A 8 0.75 28.82 62.38
CA LEU A 8 -0.03 27.66 62.79
C LEU A 8 -0.70 27.79 64.17
N ASN A 9 -1.81 27.06 64.39
CA ASN A 9 -1.95 26.09 65.50
C ASN A 9 -3.24 25.23 65.40
N LYS A 10 -3.06 23.91 65.26
CA LYS A 10 -3.43 22.79 66.19
C LYS A 10 -4.90 22.29 66.11
N ARG A 11 -5.13 21.06 65.61
CA ARG A 11 -5.16 19.71 66.29
C ARG A 11 -6.50 19.49 67.00
N ASP A 12 -7.19 18.35 67.01
CA ASP A 12 -7.09 16.97 66.51
C ASP A 12 -8.55 16.44 66.47
N ASP A 13 -8.87 15.43 65.66
CA ASP A 13 -9.75 14.32 66.11
C ASP A 13 -9.75 13.16 65.10
N ASP A 14 -9.40 11.99 65.64
CA ASP A 14 -9.27 10.69 64.99
C ASP A 14 -10.63 10.06 64.65
N HIS A 15 -10.85 9.69 63.39
CA HIS A 15 -11.82 8.64 63.04
C HIS A 15 -11.31 7.72 61.92
N LYS A 16 -10.72 6.61 62.36
CA LYS A 16 -10.81 5.23 61.84
C LYS A 16 -11.04 5.05 60.33
N GLU A 17 -9.96 4.67 59.66
CA GLU A 17 -9.90 4.16 58.29
C GLU A 17 -10.66 2.82 58.18
N SER A 18 -11.49 2.67 57.14
CA SER A 18 -12.15 1.42 56.79
C SER A 18 -11.29 0.62 55.81
N ASP A 19 -11.00 -0.64 56.14
CA ASP A 19 -10.33 -1.59 55.25
C ASP A 19 -11.17 -1.83 53.99
N VAL A 20 -10.70 -1.34 52.83
CA VAL A 20 -11.29 -1.72 51.53
C VAL A 20 -10.18 -2.11 50.56
N THR A 21 -10.15 -3.41 50.26
CA THR A 21 -9.26 -4.03 49.27
C THR A 21 -9.56 -3.50 47.87
N GLY A 22 -8.50 -3.15 47.13
CA GLY A 22 -8.56 -2.45 45.84
C GLY A 22 -9.22 -3.21 44.69
N HIS A 23 -10.55 -3.26 44.66
CA HIS A 23 -11.35 -3.68 43.50
C HIS A 23 -12.53 -2.76 43.14
N ASP A 24 -12.79 -1.67 43.87
CA ASP A 24 -13.98 -0.81 43.66
C ASP A 24 -13.68 0.61 43.13
N ARG A 25 -12.61 0.80 42.36
CA ARG A 25 -12.27 2.14 41.78
C ARG A 25 -12.83 2.44 40.39
N PHE A 26 -13.71 1.61 39.82
CA PHE A 26 -14.23 1.84 38.46
C PHE A 26 -15.73 1.60 38.26
N TRP A 27 -16.55 1.85 39.28
CA TRP A 27 -18.00 2.05 39.09
C TRP A 27 -18.32 3.56 39.14
N GLN A 28 -18.62 4.15 37.98
CA GLN A 28 -19.21 5.49 37.88
C GLN A 28 -20.69 5.37 37.50
N GLU A 29 -21.58 5.66 38.45
CA GLU A 29 -23.01 5.84 38.16
C GLU A 29 -23.24 7.08 37.28
N ARG A 30 -23.98 6.91 36.18
CA ARG A 30 -24.42 8.04 35.34
C ARG A 30 -25.62 8.74 35.99
N PRO A 31 -25.61 10.07 36.16
CA PRO A 31 -26.76 10.80 36.70
C PRO A 31 -27.99 10.69 35.78
N ARG A 32 -29.05 10.07 36.29
CA ARG A 32 -30.39 10.10 35.67
C ARG A 32 -31.06 11.44 35.95
N THR A 33 -30.91 12.43 35.06
CA THR A 33 -31.78 13.61 35.06
C THR A 33 -32.57 13.69 33.75
N ARG A 34 -33.88 13.48 33.89
CA ARG A 34 -34.88 13.45 32.83
C ARG A 34 -35.28 14.90 32.50
N ARG A 35 -34.62 15.56 31.55
CA ARG A 35 -35.07 16.86 31.02
C ARG A 35 -36.33 16.66 30.15
N LYS A 36 -37.48 17.16 30.63
CA LYS A 36 -38.73 17.30 29.87
C LYS A 36 -38.47 18.15 28.62
N ARG A 37 -38.64 17.58 27.41
CA ARG A 37 -38.71 18.36 26.17
C ARG A 37 -40.09 19.02 26.08
N ARG A 38 -40.11 20.36 25.98
CA ARG A 38 -41.29 21.16 25.62
C ARG A 38 -41.64 20.91 24.14
N ALA A 39 -42.94 20.90 23.84
CA ALA A 39 -43.46 20.83 22.49
C ALA A 39 -43.10 22.11 21.71
N VAL A 40 -42.66 21.97 20.47
CA VAL A 40 -42.39 23.09 19.54
C VAL A 40 -43.40 23.02 18.40
N ASN A 41 -44.02 24.17 18.16
CA ASN A 41 -45.13 24.42 17.24
C ASN A 41 -44.77 24.22 15.76
N ARG A 42 -45.82 23.90 14.99
CA ARG A 42 -45.91 23.81 13.52
C ARG A 42 -45.79 25.20 12.84
N ARG A 43 -45.50 25.15 11.52
CA ARG A 43 -45.39 26.19 10.46
C ARG A 43 -43.95 26.70 10.24
N THR A 44 -43.40 26.75 9.02
CA THR A 44 -44.00 27.07 7.70
C THR A 44 -43.50 26.18 6.56
N GLN A 45 -44.38 25.93 5.59
CA GLN A 45 -44.07 25.38 4.27
C GLN A 45 -43.49 26.45 3.35
N SER A 46 -42.66 26.04 2.40
CA SER A 46 -42.63 26.65 1.07
C SER A 46 -42.12 25.63 0.05
N ALA A 47 -43.00 25.35 -0.91
CA ALA A 47 -42.79 24.53 -2.08
C ALA A 47 -41.75 25.15 -3.02
N ILE A 48 -40.98 24.30 -3.68
CA ILE A 48 -40.34 24.62 -4.95
C ILE A 48 -40.80 23.56 -5.94
N GLU A 49 -41.88 23.87 -6.64
CA GLU A 49 -42.23 23.25 -7.92
C GLU A 49 -41.48 24.06 -8.97
N LEU A 50 -40.50 23.44 -9.63
CA LEU A 50 -39.81 24.02 -10.77
C LEU A 50 -40.52 23.55 -12.04
N ASP A 51 -41.25 24.49 -12.63
CA ASP A 51 -41.96 24.35 -13.90
C ASP A 51 -40.94 24.16 -15.05
N SER A 52 -41.06 23.04 -15.77
CA SER A 52 -40.11 22.61 -16.79
C SER A 52 -40.37 23.23 -18.17
N GLU A 53 -41.48 23.95 -18.37
CA GLU A 53 -41.80 24.58 -19.65
C GLU A 53 -41.23 26.00 -19.82
N ALA A 54 -40.81 26.66 -18.72
CA ALA A 54 -40.24 28.00 -18.78
C ALA A 54 -38.75 28.06 -19.24
N MET A 55 -38.03 26.93 -19.25
CA MET A 55 -36.61 26.88 -19.67
C MET A 55 -36.39 26.72 -21.18
N VAL A 56 -37.41 26.36 -21.95
CA VAL A 56 -37.27 26.08 -23.40
C VAL A 56 -37.43 27.35 -24.24
N SER A 57 -38.06 28.42 -23.72
CA SER A 57 -38.26 29.67 -24.47
C SER A 57 -37.12 30.70 -24.35
N ALA A 58 -36.03 30.40 -23.63
CA ALA A 58 -34.92 31.34 -23.40
C ALA A 58 -33.64 31.04 -24.21
N ARG A 59 -33.69 30.11 -25.18
CA ARG A 59 -32.54 29.78 -26.05
C ARG A 59 -32.65 30.26 -27.51
N GLY A 60 -33.71 31.00 -27.85
CA GLY A 60 -34.02 31.39 -29.24
C GLY A 60 -33.60 32.79 -29.69
N THR A 61 -33.10 33.68 -28.83
CA THR A 61 -33.08 35.12 -29.14
C THR A 61 -31.73 35.86 -29.01
N LEU A 62 -30.60 35.15 -29.04
CA LEU A 62 -29.29 35.80 -29.13
C LEU A 62 -28.47 35.32 -30.32
N ARG A 63 -28.97 35.58 -31.54
CA ARG A 63 -28.13 35.74 -32.74
C ARG A 63 -28.78 36.74 -33.69
N ARG A 64 -28.43 38.02 -33.54
CA ARG A 64 -28.61 39.01 -34.61
C ARG A 64 -27.56 40.11 -34.53
N GLY A 65 -26.70 40.15 -35.55
CA GLY A 65 -26.05 41.37 -36.03
C GLY A 65 -24.57 41.55 -35.71
N ARG A 66 -23.69 41.18 -36.66
CA ARG A 66 -22.77 42.10 -37.37
C ARG A 66 -22.04 41.37 -38.50
N SER A 67 -21.90 42.09 -39.61
CA SER A 67 -21.64 41.62 -40.99
C SER A 67 -20.14 41.56 -41.35
N ALA A 68 -19.76 40.68 -42.30
CA ALA A 68 -19.06 41.00 -43.57
C ALA A 68 -18.28 39.79 -44.17
N SER A 69 -18.69 39.39 -45.38
CA SER A 69 -17.92 38.94 -46.56
C SER A 69 -16.69 38.01 -46.42
N ILE A 70 -16.75 36.80 -46.99
CA ILE A 70 -16.15 36.46 -48.31
C ILE A 70 -16.59 35.06 -48.75
N GLU A 71 -16.74 34.87 -50.06
CA GLU A 71 -17.09 33.63 -50.75
C GLU A 71 -15.93 32.62 -50.69
N ASP A 72 -16.24 31.32 -50.56
CA ASP A 72 -15.59 30.24 -51.32
C ASP A 72 -16.38 28.94 -51.09
N GLU A 73 -16.81 28.35 -52.21
CA GLU A 73 -17.43 27.02 -52.29
C GLU A 73 -16.37 25.95 -52.03
N ASP A 74 -16.69 24.92 -51.23
CA ASP A 74 -16.02 23.63 -51.38
C ASP A 74 -16.84 22.45 -50.85
N SER A 75 -16.68 21.35 -51.59
CA SER A 75 -17.61 20.25 -51.84
C SER A 75 -17.99 19.33 -50.65
N ASP A 76 -19.23 18.82 -50.69
CA ASP A 76 -19.82 17.89 -49.73
C ASP A 76 -19.33 16.42 -49.87
N ASP A 77 -18.36 16.14 -50.74
CA ASP A 77 -17.91 14.77 -51.03
C ASP A 77 -16.91 14.21 -50.00
N GLU A 78 -16.19 15.04 -49.23
CA GLU A 78 -15.19 14.54 -48.24
C GLU A 78 -15.81 13.83 -47.02
N LYS A 79 -17.07 14.14 -46.66
CA LYS A 79 -17.72 13.53 -45.48
C LYS A 79 -18.09 12.07 -45.71
N GLY A 80 -18.38 11.69 -46.95
CA GLY A 80 -18.67 10.30 -47.34
C GLY A 80 -17.44 9.41 -47.19
N TYR A 81 -16.29 9.84 -47.70
CA TYR A 81 -15.03 9.08 -47.64
C TYR A 81 -14.47 8.95 -46.21
N GLN A 82 -14.67 9.94 -45.34
CA GLN A 82 -14.24 9.82 -43.94
C GLN A 82 -15.12 8.87 -43.12
N LEU A 83 -16.42 8.80 -43.39
CA LEU A 83 -17.32 7.88 -42.71
C LEU A 83 -17.09 6.44 -43.17
N THR A 84 -16.92 6.22 -44.47
CA THR A 84 -16.61 4.89 -45.01
C THR A 84 -15.26 4.38 -44.52
N ASN A 85 -14.21 5.22 -44.50
CA ASN A 85 -12.91 4.86 -43.92
C ASN A 85 -12.97 4.55 -42.42
N LYS A 86 -13.84 5.22 -41.65
CA LYS A 86 -14.05 4.92 -40.22
C LYS A 86 -14.76 3.59 -40.01
N ILE A 87 -15.74 3.26 -40.85
CA ILE A 87 -16.46 1.99 -40.81
C ILE A 87 -15.54 0.83 -41.25
N ASP A 88 -14.71 1.04 -42.27
CA ASP A 88 -13.77 0.04 -42.78
C ASP A 88 -12.64 -0.28 -41.79
N ASN A 89 -12.17 0.73 -41.05
CA ASN A 89 -11.19 0.55 -39.97
C ASN A 89 -11.80 -0.16 -38.75
N LEU A 90 -13.07 0.09 -38.43
CA LEU A 90 -13.82 -0.64 -37.40
C LEU A 90 -14.06 -2.10 -37.80
N ALA A 91 -14.40 -2.36 -39.07
CA ALA A 91 -14.55 -3.71 -39.61
C ALA A 91 -13.22 -4.48 -39.59
N LYS A 92 -12.10 -3.86 -39.98
CA LYS A 92 -10.75 -4.48 -39.88
C LYS A 92 -10.35 -4.84 -38.45
N ILE A 93 -10.77 -4.08 -37.44
CA ILE A 93 -10.49 -4.38 -36.02
C ILE A 93 -11.39 -5.50 -35.49
N LEU A 94 -12.67 -5.53 -35.88
CA LEU A 94 -13.63 -6.55 -35.44
C LEU A 94 -13.39 -7.91 -36.12
N PHE A 95 -13.06 -7.94 -37.41
CA PHE A 95 -12.83 -9.19 -38.14
C PHE A 95 -11.43 -9.81 -37.92
N ASN A 96 -10.39 -9.01 -37.67
CA ASN A 96 -9.06 -9.56 -37.32
C ASN A 96 -9.04 -10.23 -35.93
N ARG A 97 -9.94 -9.86 -35.02
CA ARG A 97 -10.08 -10.52 -33.71
C ARG A 97 -10.84 -11.85 -33.77
N VAL A 98 -11.71 -12.05 -34.77
CA VAL A 98 -12.50 -13.28 -34.91
C VAL A 98 -11.73 -14.37 -35.67
N SER A 99 -10.85 -14.00 -36.61
CA SER A 99 -10.02 -14.98 -37.34
C SER A 99 -8.88 -15.59 -36.51
N ALA A 100 -8.41 -14.91 -35.45
CA ALA A 100 -7.39 -15.44 -34.54
C ALA A 100 -7.91 -16.54 -33.58
N ALA A 101 -9.23 -16.78 -33.54
CA ALA A 101 -9.87 -17.75 -32.63
C ALA A 101 -10.40 -19.02 -33.35
N ARG A 102 -10.18 -19.18 -34.66
CA ARG A 102 -10.55 -20.38 -35.43
C ARG A 102 -9.39 -20.84 -36.30
N GLY A 103 -8.39 -21.48 -35.68
CA GLY A 103 -7.27 -22.04 -36.41
C GLY A 103 -6.39 -22.94 -35.56
N CYS A 104 -6.98 -23.95 -34.93
CA CYS A 104 -6.25 -25.09 -34.39
C CYS A 104 -7.22 -26.28 -34.29
N LYS A 105 -7.34 -27.05 -35.37
CA LYS A 105 -7.81 -28.43 -35.32
C LYS A 105 -6.72 -29.34 -35.88
N GLU A 106 -6.39 -30.33 -35.04
CA GLU A 106 -5.97 -31.70 -35.34
C GLU A 106 -4.83 -31.92 -36.34
N THR A 107 -3.70 -32.39 -35.80
CA THR A 107 -3.09 -33.66 -36.25
C THR A 107 -2.53 -34.41 -35.05
N ASP A 108 -3.05 -35.62 -34.87
CA ASP A 108 -2.65 -36.66 -33.95
C ASP A 108 -1.36 -37.37 -34.43
N VAL A 109 -0.69 -38.10 -33.54
CA VAL A 109 0.21 -39.28 -33.71
C VAL A 109 1.28 -39.31 -32.59
N ARG A 110 1.04 -40.22 -31.61
CA ARG A 110 1.92 -41.26 -31.01
C ARG A 110 3.41 -40.90 -30.75
N GLU A 111 4.07 -41.28 -29.66
CA GLU A 111 4.03 -42.50 -28.85
C GLU A 111 4.99 -42.36 -27.63
N GLY A 112 4.70 -43.07 -26.52
CA GLY A 112 5.65 -43.46 -25.44
C GLY A 112 6.25 -42.31 -24.60
N TRP A 113 6.22 -42.28 -23.27
CA TRP A 113 6.66 -43.32 -22.35
C TRP A 113 5.87 -43.24 -21.03
N LEU A 114 5.44 -44.42 -20.59
CA LEU A 114 5.02 -44.73 -19.23
C LEU A 114 6.15 -44.46 -18.25
N LEU A 115 5.84 -43.92 -17.07
CA LEU A 115 6.38 -44.42 -15.80
C LEU A 115 5.46 -44.00 -14.65
N ALA A 116 5.22 -44.98 -13.78
CA ALA A 116 4.19 -45.06 -12.76
C ALA A 116 4.35 -44.07 -11.61
N GLY A 117 3.23 -43.83 -10.93
CA GLY A 117 3.12 -42.91 -9.80
C GLY A 117 3.77 -43.41 -8.51
N ASN A 118 3.77 -42.51 -7.53
CA ASN A 118 3.67 -42.90 -6.14
C ASN A 118 2.98 -41.82 -5.32
N VAL A 119 2.12 -42.30 -4.43
CA VAL A 119 1.32 -41.61 -3.42
C VAL A 119 2.10 -41.68 -2.10
N ASN A 120 1.79 -40.76 -1.18
CA ASN A 120 2.33 -40.53 0.19
C ASN A 120 3.52 -39.55 0.22
N GLU A 121 3.34 -38.29 0.61
CA GLU A 121 2.94 -37.77 1.94
C GLU A 121 4.05 -38.00 2.98
N THR A 122 4.81 -36.93 3.25
CA THR A 122 5.31 -36.50 4.57
C THR A 122 6.23 -35.28 4.38
N ASP A 123 5.73 -34.13 4.84
CA ASP A 123 6.50 -32.92 5.16
C ASP A 123 7.53 -33.28 6.26
N PRO A 124 8.75 -32.71 6.29
CA PRO A 124 8.92 -31.66 7.30
C PRO A 124 10.00 -30.57 7.00
N VAL A 125 9.94 -29.55 7.87
CA VAL A 125 10.98 -28.58 8.23
C VAL A 125 11.02 -27.31 7.38
N CYS A 126 10.03 -26.43 7.63
CA CYS A 126 10.12 -25.02 7.27
C CYS A 126 10.97 -24.27 8.31
N SER A 127 11.99 -23.59 7.81
CA SER A 127 13.07 -22.92 8.54
C SER A 127 12.58 -21.83 9.50
N ARG A 128 12.97 -21.98 10.77
CA ARG A 128 12.63 -21.17 11.95
C ARG A 128 13.35 -19.81 12.03
N TRP A 129 13.60 -19.14 10.89
CA TRP A 129 14.48 -17.96 10.82
C TRP A 129 13.79 -16.67 10.33
N PHE A 130 12.48 -16.70 10.10
CA PHE A 130 11.69 -15.48 9.82
C PHE A 130 10.82 -15.00 11.00
N GLU A 131 10.76 -15.73 12.11
CA GLU A 131 9.94 -15.33 13.27
C GLU A 131 10.57 -14.20 14.12
N ASN A 132 11.89 -14.01 14.05
CA ASN A 132 12.58 -13.02 14.90
C ASN A 132 12.44 -11.56 14.44
N LEU A 133 11.78 -11.30 13.30
CA LEU A 133 11.38 -9.92 12.93
C LEU A 133 9.94 -9.59 13.38
N PHE A 134 9.19 -10.55 13.92
CA PHE A 134 7.78 -10.41 14.24
C PHE A 134 7.47 -10.42 15.75
N HIS A 135 8.46 -10.69 16.61
CA HIS A 135 8.25 -10.72 18.06
C HIS A 135 8.39 -9.37 18.79
N TYR A 136 8.82 -8.31 18.11
CA TYR A 136 9.00 -6.99 18.75
C TYR A 136 7.78 -6.07 18.71
N TRP A 137 6.70 -6.51 18.07
CA TRP A 137 5.47 -5.74 17.95
C TRP A 137 4.31 -6.63 18.33
N HIS A 138 4.02 -6.79 19.62
CA HIS A 138 2.68 -6.95 20.24
C HIS A 138 2.78 -7.53 21.66
N PRO A 139 2.19 -6.87 22.68
CA PRO A 139 1.71 -7.55 23.88
C PRO A 139 0.40 -8.29 23.56
N SER A 140 0.43 -9.62 23.60
CA SER A 140 -0.75 -10.48 23.52
C SER A 140 -1.75 -10.14 24.62
N ARG A 141 -2.89 -9.53 24.25
CA ARG A 141 -4.09 -9.46 25.11
C ARG A 141 -5.17 -10.36 24.52
N ASN A 142 -5.04 -11.66 24.75
CA ASN A 142 -6.14 -12.59 24.53
C ASN A 142 -6.98 -12.66 25.82
N ARG A 143 -8.19 -12.11 25.75
CA ARG A 143 -9.28 -12.45 26.67
C ARG A 143 -9.87 -13.78 26.22
N SER A 144 -9.80 -14.79 27.09
CA SER A 144 -10.81 -15.85 27.12
C SER A 144 -10.90 -16.43 28.53
N SER A 145 -12.11 -16.34 29.09
CA SER A 145 -12.75 -17.18 30.10
C SER A 145 -11.86 -17.94 31.10
N VAL A 146 -11.65 -17.35 32.29
CA VAL A 146 -11.14 -18.05 33.48
C VAL A 146 -12.32 -18.70 34.21
N ARG A 147 -12.47 -20.01 34.05
CA ARG A 147 -12.88 -20.93 35.13
C ARG A 147 -12.08 -22.21 34.99
N ASP A 148 -11.58 -22.67 36.13
CA ASP A 148 -10.95 -23.96 36.39
C ASP A 148 -9.51 -24.10 35.87
N ILE A 149 -8.54 -23.82 36.75
CA ILE A 149 -7.32 -24.61 37.05
C ILE A 149 -6.74 -24.01 38.34
N ALA A 150 -7.22 -24.50 39.48
CA ALA A 150 -6.67 -24.24 40.80
C ALA A 150 -6.67 -25.55 41.60
N ALA A 151 -5.96 -26.55 41.08
CA ALA A 151 -5.57 -27.76 41.80
C ALA A 151 -4.47 -28.43 40.99
N GLU A 152 -3.22 -28.35 41.47
CA GLU A 152 -2.19 -29.41 41.41
C GLU A 152 -0.78 -28.82 41.63
N ARG A 153 -0.57 -28.11 42.75
CA ARG A 153 0.78 -27.79 43.25
C ARG A 153 0.86 -27.97 44.77
N ARG A 154 0.51 -29.18 45.23
CA ARG A 154 0.82 -29.66 46.58
C ARG A 154 1.08 -31.17 46.54
N ARG A 155 2.31 -31.50 46.13
CA ARG A 155 3.03 -32.78 46.23
C ARG A 155 4.27 -32.54 45.36
N ILE A 156 5.46 -32.25 45.88
CA ILE A 156 6.35 -33.17 46.59
C ILE A 156 7.34 -32.29 47.35
N ALA A 157 7.24 -32.29 48.67
CA ALA A 157 8.29 -31.87 49.59
C ALA A 157 8.39 -32.98 50.63
N ALA A 158 9.28 -33.95 50.40
CA ALA A 158 9.75 -34.92 51.38
C ALA A 158 10.73 -35.90 50.71
N SER A 159 12.03 -35.63 50.84
CA SER A 159 13.03 -36.65 51.21
C SER A 159 14.42 -36.01 51.32
N SER A 160 14.90 -35.96 52.56
CA SER A 160 16.27 -35.66 52.97
C SER A 160 17.04 -36.97 53.18
N GLY A 161 18.34 -37.00 52.87
CA GLY A 161 19.24 -38.11 53.25
C GLY A 161 20.66 -37.99 52.69
N ASP A 162 21.60 -37.68 53.57
CA ASP A 162 23.06 -37.46 53.52
C ASP A 162 23.96 -38.33 52.61
N SER A 163 25.12 -37.79 52.19
CA SER A 163 26.50 -38.25 52.58
C SER A 163 27.65 -37.60 51.79
N ASN A 164 28.73 -37.25 52.51
CA ASN A 164 29.99 -36.58 52.10
C ASN A 164 30.84 -37.28 51.02
N THR A 165 31.55 -36.48 50.18
CA THR A 165 32.99 -36.66 49.93
C THR A 165 33.65 -35.41 49.30
N LEU A 166 34.77 -34.99 49.88
CA LEU A 166 35.65 -33.88 49.48
C LEU A 166 36.55 -34.28 48.29
N VAL A 167 36.61 -33.47 47.23
CA VAL A 167 37.83 -33.25 46.42
C VAL A 167 37.92 -31.79 46.00
N ARG A 168 39.15 -31.29 46.07
CA ARG A 168 39.63 -29.90 46.06
C ARG A 168 39.93 -29.42 44.63
N ASN A 169 39.93 -28.09 44.46
CA ASN A 169 40.55 -27.26 43.41
C ASN A 169 39.65 -26.70 42.30
N GLY A 170 39.69 -25.37 42.16
CA GLY A 170 39.18 -24.64 41.00
C GLY A 170 38.52 -23.32 41.36
N ARG A 171 39.31 -22.34 41.81
CA ARG A 171 38.84 -20.97 42.09
C ARG A 171 38.54 -20.30 40.75
N HIS A 172 37.30 -20.41 40.28
CA HIS A 172 36.76 -19.59 39.19
C HIS A 172 35.74 -18.63 39.79
N SER A 173 36.12 -17.35 39.84
CA SER A 173 35.18 -16.26 40.12
C SER A 173 34.10 -16.28 39.04
N TYR A 174 32.91 -16.79 39.37
CA TYR A 174 31.72 -16.51 38.61
C TYR A 174 31.32 -15.07 38.93
N THR A 175 31.63 -14.14 38.02
CA THR A 175 30.76 -12.97 37.85
C THR A 175 29.38 -13.52 37.48
N ALA A 176 28.38 -13.23 38.31
CA ALA A 176 27.00 -13.54 37.99
C ALA A 176 26.72 -13.02 36.58
N LEU A 177 26.15 -13.86 35.71
CA LEU A 177 25.62 -13.39 34.43
C LEU A 177 24.60 -12.31 34.75
N ASP A 178 24.92 -11.07 34.37
CA ASP A 178 24.01 -9.95 34.46
C ASP A 178 22.65 -10.39 33.91
N HIS A 179 21.61 -10.09 34.67
CA HIS A 179 20.24 -10.27 34.25
C HIS A 179 20.10 -9.63 32.86
N GLY A 180 19.82 -10.47 31.86
CA GLY A 180 19.61 -10.02 30.49
C GLY A 180 18.57 -8.90 30.42
N PRO A 181 18.63 -8.06 29.37
CA PRO A 181 17.86 -6.82 29.29
C PRO A 181 16.40 -7.10 29.61
N SER A 182 15.90 -6.36 30.61
CA SER A 182 14.50 -6.37 30.96
C SER A 182 13.69 -5.95 29.74
N VAL A 183 12.58 -6.63 29.45
CA VAL A 183 11.64 -6.29 28.38
C VAL A 183 11.20 -4.80 28.45
N CYS A 184 11.35 -4.16 29.60
CA CYS A 184 11.06 -2.75 29.81
C CYS A 184 12.14 -1.79 29.26
N GLU A 185 13.42 -2.19 29.25
CA GLU A 185 14.53 -1.36 28.77
C GLU A 185 14.56 -1.29 27.24
N ASP A 186 14.28 -2.42 26.59
CA ASP A 186 14.28 -2.58 25.13
C ASP A 186 13.18 -1.75 24.43
N VAL A 187 11.99 -1.66 25.05
CA VAL A 187 10.90 -0.80 24.56
C VAL A 187 11.26 0.69 24.69
N GLY A 188 11.98 1.06 25.76
CA GLY A 188 12.46 2.43 25.98
C GLY A 188 13.49 2.84 24.93
N GLU A 189 14.47 1.97 24.67
CA GLU A 189 15.51 2.21 23.67
C GLU A 189 14.93 2.34 22.26
N TYR A 190 13.99 1.47 21.89
CA TYR A 190 13.30 1.55 20.61
C TYR A 190 12.57 2.89 20.40
N MET A 191 11.82 3.33 21.41
CA MET A 191 11.07 4.58 21.35
C MET A 191 12.01 5.80 21.24
N GLU A 192 13.16 5.76 21.91
CA GLU A 192 14.18 6.80 21.77
C GLU A 192 14.83 6.80 20.38
N MET A 193 15.16 5.64 19.82
CA MET A 193 15.71 5.53 18.46
C MET A 193 14.72 6.06 17.43
N GLU A 194 13.44 5.71 17.55
CA GLU A 194 12.39 6.21 16.67
C GLU A 194 12.27 7.73 16.76
N LYS A 195 12.26 8.28 17.99
CA LYS A 195 12.23 9.73 18.21
C LYS A 195 13.42 10.43 17.55
N ARG A 196 14.64 9.93 17.77
CA ARG A 196 15.86 10.48 17.16
C ARG A 196 15.80 10.43 15.62
N SER A 197 15.32 9.33 15.07
CA SER A 197 15.11 9.18 13.63
C SER A 197 14.14 10.23 13.08
N ARG A 198 12.99 10.42 13.76
CA ARG A 198 11.98 11.42 13.40
C ARG A 198 12.48 12.86 13.53
N ASP A 199 13.22 13.18 14.59
CA ASP A 199 13.80 14.51 14.80
C ASP A 199 14.86 14.83 13.74
N ARG A 200 15.65 13.83 13.34
CA ARG A 200 16.61 13.96 12.23
C ARG A 200 15.90 14.19 10.89
N ALA A 201 14.86 13.42 10.59
CA ALA A 201 14.05 13.61 9.39
C ALA A 201 13.41 15.00 9.34
N LEU A 202 12.96 15.53 10.48
CA LEU A 202 12.41 16.89 10.59
C LEU A 202 13.48 17.93 10.26
N SER A 203 14.70 17.77 10.77
CA SER A 203 15.83 18.67 10.48
C SER A 203 16.17 18.70 8.99
N ILE A 204 16.19 17.53 8.34
CA ILE A 204 16.41 17.40 6.89
C ILE A 204 15.28 18.07 6.10
N CYS A 205 14.01 17.83 6.49
CA CYS A 205 12.86 18.47 5.84
C CYS A 205 12.90 20.00 5.96
N GLN A 206 13.28 20.52 7.13
CA GLN A 206 13.45 21.96 7.34
C GLN A 206 14.62 22.52 6.53
N ALA A 207 15.71 21.77 6.37
CA ALA A 207 16.82 22.16 5.51
C ALA A 207 16.39 22.23 4.03
N TYR A 208 15.59 21.27 3.57
CA TYR A 208 14.98 21.31 2.23
C TYR A 208 14.08 22.53 2.05
N ILE A 209 13.14 22.76 2.96
CA ILE A 209 12.19 23.87 2.89
C ILE A 209 12.90 25.22 2.90
N ARG A 210 13.99 25.38 3.65
CA ARG A 210 14.81 26.61 3.61
C ARG A 210 15.43 26.89 2.24
N ARG A 211 15.66 25.86 1.41
CA ARG A 211 16.18 25.99 0.04
C ARG A 211 15.09 26.29 -0.99
N THR A 212 13.81 26.14 -0.66
CA THR A 212 12.69 26.41 -1.58
C THR A 212 11.54 27.17 -0.90
N PRO A 213 11.26 28.43 -1.29
CA PRO A 213 10.19 29.23 -0.65
C PRO A 213 8.77 28.75 -1.01
N ARG A 214 8.64 27.76 -1.88
CA ARG A 214 7.34 27.24 -2.35
C ARG A 214 6.57 26.49 -1.27
N TYR A 215 7.26 25.84 -0.34
CA TYR A 215 6.64 24.99 0.66
C TYR A 215 6.87 25.55 2.07
N SER A 216 5.82 25.56 2.90
CA SER A 216 5.94 25.85 4.33
C SER A 216 5.52 24.64 5.14
N LEU A 217 6.31 24.22 6.13
CA LEU A 217 6.01 23.08 6.97
C LEU A 217 4.73 23.32 7.78
N VAL A 218 3.78 22.38 7.74
CA VAL A 218 2.59 22.38 8.60
C VAL A 218 2.84 21.48 9.81
N LYS A 219 3.19 20.22 9.56
CA LYS A 219 3.55 19.26 10.61
C LYS A 219 4.26 18.04 10.05
N GLN A 220 5.05 17.37 10.89
CA GLN A 220 5.46 15.99 10.63
C GLN A 220 4.28 15.05 10.90
N LEU A 221 4.08 14.08 10.00
CA LEU A 221 3.03 13.07 10.10
C LEU A 221 3.54 11.84 10.85
N ASN A 222 2.61 10.94 11.21
CA ASN A 222 2.95 9.66 11.83
C ASN A 222 3.55 8.71 10.79
N ASN A 223 3.95 7.52 11.21
CA ASN A 223 4.53 6.55 10.29
C ASN A 223 3.42 5.92 9.44
N LEU A 224 3.11 6.54 8.29
CA LEU A 224 1.97 6.13 7.44
C LEU A 224 2.19 4.77 6.77
N GLY A 225 3.44 4.36 6.59
CA GLY A 225 3.85 3.14 5.91
C GLY A 225 4.82 2.29 6.74
N SER A 226 5.10 1.07 6.28
CA SER A 226 5.93 0.09 7.01
C SER A 226 7.44 0.31 6.90
N ARG A 227 7.91 1.31 6.15
CA ARG A 227 9.35 1.61 6.01
C ARG A 227 9.78 2.54 7.13
N VAL A 228 10.69 2.07 7.98
CA VAL A 228 11.15 2.78 9.19
C VAL A 228 12.00 4.03 8.89
N ASP A 229 12.61 4.09 7.70
CA ASP A 229 13.47 5.16 7.23
C ASP A 229 12.76 6.13 6.27
N LYS A 230 11.44 5.94 6.08
CA LYS A 230 10.60 6.81 5.26
C LYS A 230 9.76 7.69 6.19
N HIS A 231 9.78 8.99 5.95
CA HIS A 231 9.10 9.98 6.77
C HIS A 231 8.16 10.84 5.93
N TRP A 232 7.09 11.30 6.56
CA TRP A 232 6.01 12.03 5.90
C TRP A 232 5.77 13.37 6.58
N PHE A 233 5.53 14.40 5.79
CA PHE A 233 5.28 15.76 6.26
C PHE A 233 4.09 16.36 5.52
N ALA A 234 3.19 17.00 6.26
CA ALA A 234 2.22 17.90 5.66
C ALA A 234 2.89 19.27 5.49
N VAL A 235 2.83 19.79 4.28
CA VAL A 235 3.32 21.13 3.95
C VAL A 235 2.23 21.91 3.23
N ARG A 236 2.33 23.23 3.23
CA ARG A 236 1.47 24.11 2.43
C ARG A 236 2.26 24.61 1.24
N ASP A 237 1.75 24.37 0.05
CA ASP A 237 2.20 25.05 -1.16
C ASP A 237 1.75 26.51 -1.06
N THR A 238 2.72 27.42 -0.90
CA THR A 238 2.48 28.85 -0.70
C THR A 238 1.98 29.55 -1.96
N SER A 239 2.27 28.97 -3.13
CA SER A 239 1.86 29.50 -4.43
C SER A 239 0.42 29.08 -4.74
N LEU A 240 0.08 27.81 -4.50
CA LEU A 240 -1.24 27.27 -4.78
C LEU A 240 -2.22 27.39 -3.60
N LYS A 241 -1.76 27.79 -2.42
CA LYS A 241 -2.53 27.86 -1.17
C LYS A 241 -3.24 26.55 -0.81
N THR A 242 -2.55 25.43 -1.05
CA THR A 242 -3.10 24.09 -0.82
C THR A 242 -2.11 23.20 -0.10
N ASP A 243 -2.62 22.28 0.72
CA ASP A 243 -1.77 21.35 1.46
C ASP A 243 -1.26 20.21 0.55
N ARG A 244 -0.05 19.75 0.83
CA ARG A 244 0.69 18.71 0.10
C ARG A 244 1.34 17.74 1.06
N LEU A 245 1.62 16.55 0.56
CA LEU A 245 2.41 15.53 1.25
C LEU A 245 3.84 15.58 0.72
N ILE A 246 4.79 15.82 1.61
CA ILE A 246 6.20 15.52 1.37
C ILE A 246 6.51 14.14 1.93
N THR A 247 7.16 13.33 1.12
CA THR A 247 7.78 12.07 1.53
C THR A 247 9.30 12.24 1.47
N LEU A 248 9.99 11.86 2.54
CA LEU A 248 11.44 11.92 2.69
C LEU A 248 11.97 10.51 2.96
N ALA A 249 13.01 10.09 2.25
CA ALA A 249 13.72 8.84 2.52
C ALA A 249 15.20 8.95 2.11
N PRO A 250 16.12 8.22 2.76
CA PRO A 250 17.48 8.09 2.24
C PRO A 250 17.44 7.43 0.86
N LEU A 251 18.31 7.86 -0.04
CA LEU A 251 18.43 7.28 -1.36
C LEU A 251 18.85 5.82 -1.23
N ASN A 252 18.16 4.93 -1.94
CA ASN A 252 18.46 3.50 -1.85
C ASN A 252 19.87 3.21 -2.41
N ARG A 253 20.66 2.37 -1.73
CA ARG A 253 21.97 1.92 -2.24
C ARG A 253 21.86 1.16 -3.57
N ASN A 254 20.69 0.59 -3.86
CA ASN A 254 20.39 -0.07 -5.13
C ASN A 254 19.86 0.87 -6.21
N CYS A 255 19.79 2.18 -5.94
CA CYS A 255 19.33 3.19 -6.89
C CYS A 255 20.18 3.11 -8.18
N PRO A 256 19.54 2.90 -9.34
CA PRO A 256 20.25 2.79 -10.61
C PRO A 256 20.73 4.14 -11.17
N LEU A 257 20.32 5.25 -10.54
CA LEU A 257 20.50 6.61 -11.05
C LEU A 257 21.62 7.35 -10.32
N THR A 258 22.42 8.07 -11.09
CA THR A 258 23.31 9.10 -10.56
C THR A 258 22.48 10.35 -10.28
N VAL A 259 22.46 10.80 -9.02
CA VAL A 259 21.77 12.02 -8.61
C VAL A 259 22.49 13.24 -9.19
N SER A 260 21.76 14.05 -9.93
CA SER A 260 22.23 15.31 -10.50
C SER A 260 21.04 16.25 -10.77
N PRO A 261 21.26 17.56 -10.93
CA PRO A 261 20.20 18.48 -11.36
C PRO A 261 19.55 18.07 -12.69
N LEU A 262 20.32 17.48 -13.61
CA LEU A 262 19.80 16.97 -14.88
C LEU A 262 18.86 15.78 -14.66
N THR A 263 19.28 14.79 -13.87
CA THR A 263 18.45 13.62 -13.54
C THR A 263 17.16 14.05 -12.85
N LYS A 264 17.24 15.01 -11.92
CA LYS A 264 16.08 15.62 -11.26
C LYS A 264 15.10 16.19 -12.29
N ASN A 265 15.56 17.02 -13.23
CA ASN A 265 14.70 17.64 -14.22
C ASN A 265 14.01 16.60 -15.10
N ILE A 266 14.76 15.60 -15.59
CA ILE A 266 14.20 14.51 -16.41
C ILE A 266 13.13 13.73 -15.63
N LEU A 267 13.34 13.47 -14.33
CA LEU A 267 12.35 12.78 -13.50
C LEU A 267 11.07 13.60 -13.29
N ASN A 268 11.19 14.92 -13.11
CA ASN A 268 10.02 15.80 -13.01
C ASN A 268 9.24 15.84 -14.34
N ASP A 269 9.93 15.97 -15.47
CA ASP A 269 9.31 15.93 -16.80
C ASP A 269 8.61 14.58 -17.07
N LEU A 270 9.22 13.47 -16.64
CA LEU A 270 8.62 12.14 -16.69
C LEU A 270 7.31 12.09 -15.89
N PHE A 271 7.31 12.54 -14.63
CA PHE A 271 6.10 12.50 -13.80
C PHE A 271 4.99 13.40 -14.33
N LEU A 272 5.34 14.53 -14.96
CA LEU A 272 4.38 15.36 -15.70
C LEU A 272 3.78 14.63 -16.91
N ALA A 273 4.57 13.79 -17.60
CA ALA A 273 4.11 13.01 -18.75
C ALA A 273 3.26 11.76 -18.38
N LEU A 274 3.36 11.28 -17.13
CA LEU A 274 2.66 10.10 -16.61
C LEU A 274 1.29 10.42 -15.96
N GLN A 275 0.65 11.51 -16.37
CA GLN A 275 -0.68 11.85 -15.88
C GLN A 275 -1.76 10.88 -16.40
N HIS A 276 -2.47 10.26 -15.46
CA HIS A 276 -3.55 9.31 -15.72
C HIS A 276 -4.55 9.33 -14.55
N PRO A 277 -5.86 9.10 -14.75
CA PRO A 277 -6.87 9.18 -13.68
C PRO A 277 -6.61 8.25 -12.50
N TYR A 278 -5.95 7.11 -12.79
CA TYR A 278 -5.62 6.06 -11.83
C TYR A 278 -4.13 6.03 -11.43
N ILE A 279 -3.39 7.11 -11.70
CA ILE A 279 -2.04 7.31 -11.17
C ILE A 279 -2.08 8.50 -10.21
N CYS A 280 -1.48 8.35 -9.04
CA CYS A 280 -1.29 9.46 -8.12
C CYS A 280 -0.23 10.39 -8.70
N PRO A 281 -0.55 11.68 -8.94
CA PRO A 281 0.43 12.60 -9.51
C PRO A 281 1.57 12.83 -8.53
N VAL A 282 2.80 12.79 -9.04
CA VAL A 282 3.99 13.31 -8.36
C VAL A 282 4.19 14.74 -8.86
N PHE A 283 4.05 15.71 -7.97
CA PHE A 283 4.13 17.12 -8.33
C PHE A 283 5.57 17.60 -8.43
N ASP A 284 6.43 17.14 -7.52
CA ASP A 284 7.85 17.40 -7.57
C ASP A 284 8.64 16.20 -7.03
N ILE A 285 9.83 15.99 -7.58
CA ILE A 285 10.87 15.15 -7.01
C ILE A 285 12.17 15.95 -6.90
N ASP A 286 12.86 15.82 -5.78
CA ASP A 286 14.12 16.50 -5.50
C ASP A 286 15.09 15.59 -4.75
N PHE A 287 16.36 16.00 -4.75
CA PHE A 287 17.41 15.34 -4.00
C PHE A 287 18.12 16.34 -3.08
N LEU A 288 18.43 15.90 -1.86
CA LEU A 288 19.11 16.71 -0.87
C LEU A 288 20.24 15.91 -0.25
N GLU A 289 21.45 16.44 -0.34
CA GLU A 289 22.57 15.98 0.45
C GLU A 289 22.52 16.62 1.85
N TYR A 290 22.62 15.79 2.88
CA TYR A 290 22.61 16.21 4.28
C TYR A 290 23.48 15.25 5.11
N GLU A 291 24.55 15.76 5.72
CA GLU A 291 25.52 14.97 6.50
C GLU A 291 26.04 13.76 5.72
N ASP A 292 26.61 14.01 4.53
CA ASP A 292 27.24 13.01 3.63
C ASP A 292 26.30 11.90 3.10
N GLU A 293 25.00 12.02 3.34
CA GLU A 293 23.98 11.10 2.84
C GLU A 293 23.02 11.82 1.88
N ASN A 294 22.62 11.12 0.81
CA ASN A 294 21.68 11.64 -0.16
C ASN A 294 20.25 11.22 0.20
N TYR A 295 19.33 12.17 0.18
CA TYR A 295 17.90 11.94 0.42
C TYR A 295 17.10 12.22 -0.84
N VAL A 296 16.04 11.43 -1.04
CA VAL A 296 15.00 11.73 -2.01
C VAL A 296 13.82 12.38 -1.31
N ILE A 297 13.27 13.40 -1.97
CA ILE A 297 12.11 14.15 -1.53
C ILE A 297 11.08 14.08 -2.64
N VAL A 298 9.86 13.64 -2.30
CA VAL A 298 8.75 13.53 -3.26
C VAL A 298 7.55 14.31 -2.74
N VAL A 299 6.98 15.16 -3.59
CA VAL A 299 5.79 15.95 -3.28
C VAL A 299 4.58 15.40 -4.02
N GLN A 300 3.51 15.13 -3.29
CA GLN A 300 2.28 14.51 -3.78
C GLN A 300 1.04 15.20 -3.18
N PRO A 301 -0.18 14.98 -3.73
CA PRO A 301 -1.40 15.38 -3.05
C PRO A 301 -1.54 14.62 -1.73
N ILE A 302 -2.06 15.28 -0.70
CA ILE A 302 -2.38 14.62 0.56
C ILE A 302 -3.67 13.82 0.38
N SER A 303 -3.60 12.50 0.57
CA SER A 303 -4.76 11.60 0.55
C SER A 303 -5.13 11.19 1.96
N GLN A 304 -6.43 11.15 2.27
CA GLN A 304 -6.96 10.73 3.57
C GLN A 304 -7.09 9.20 3.68
N GLY A 305 -6.09 8.47 3.17
CA GLY A 305 -6.04 7.02 3.20
C GLY A 305 -5.66 6.35 1.89
N SER A 306 -5.30 5.09 2.03
CA SER A 306 -4.96 4.11 1.01
C SER A 306 -6.03 3.04 0.88
N LEU A 307 -5.91 2.18 -0.13
CA LEU A 307 -6.73 0.99 -0.28
C LEU A 307 -6.55 0.05 0.93
N LYS A 308 -5.35 0.02 1.52
CA LYS A 308 -5.11 -0.74 2.75
C LYS A 308 -5.92 -0.21 3.92
N ASP A 309 -5.97 1.12 4.10
CA ASP A 309 -6.81 1.75 5.13
C ASP A 309 -8.29 1.35 4.94
N LEU A 310 -8.77 1.31 3.70
CA LEU A 310 -10.14 0.88 3.38
C LEU A 310 -10.40 -0.60 3.72
N ILE A 311 -9.47 -1.50 3.36
CA ILE A 311 -9.57 -2.95 3.65
C ILE A 311 -9.64 -3.22 5.16
N TYR A 312 -8.86 -2.47 5.94
CA TYR A 312 -8.80 -2.60 7.39
C TYR A 312 -9.89 -1.81 8.11
N GLY A 313 -10.72 -1.07 7.38
CA GLY A 313 -11.82 -0.30 7.95
C GLY A 313 -11.35 0.88 8.81
N ILE A 314 -10.18 1.46 8.48
CA ILE A 314 -9.66 2.65 9.16
C ILE A 314 -10.56 3.83 8.83
N GLU A 315 -11.00 4.55 9.87
CA GLU A 315 -11.85 5.70 9.71
C GLU A 315 -11.14 6.86 9.01
N ARG A 316 -11.89 7.75 8.36
CA ARG A 316 -11.33 8.91 7.62
C ARG A 316 -10.50 9.85 8.49
N THR A 317 -10.64 9.81 9.81
CA THR A 317 -9.83 10.58 10.76
C THR A 317 -8.57 9.84 11.20
N GLY A 318 -8.54 8.52 11.07
CA GLY A 318 -7.44 7.63 11.50
C GLY A 318 -6.37 7.37 10.45
N TRP A 319 -6.45 7.96 9.24
CA TRP A 319 -5.46 7.69 8.18
C TRP A 319 -4.02 8.04 8.57
N ASN A 320 -3.85 9.04 9.45
CA ASN A 320 -2.58 9.48 10.01
C ASN A 320 -2.25 8.79 11.35
N GLU A 321 -2.84 7.66 11.68
CA GLU A 321 -2.34 6.81 12.78
C GLU A 321 -1.10 6.02 12.31
N ASP A 322 -0.29 5.57 13.27
CA ASP A 322 0.91 4.79 12.97
C ASP A 322 0.55 3.47 12.30
N TRP A 323 1.35 3.08 11.30
CA TRP A 323 1.14 1.88 10.49
C TRP A 323 0.94 0.63 11.36
N GLY A 324 1.74 0.46 12.42
CA GLY A 324 1.64 -0.68 13.34
C GLY A 324 0.33 -0.71 14.13
N GLN A 325 -0.28 0.44 14.40
CA GLN A 325 -1.57 0.53 15.08
C GLN A 325 -2.72 0.21 14.12
N LYS A 326 -2.65 0.72 12.88
CA LYS A 326 -3.70 0.53 11.86
C LYS A 326 -3.86 -0.93 11.42
N TYR A 327 -2.74 -1.64 11.26
CA TYR A 327 -2.74 -2.94 10.57
C TYR A 327 -2.40 -4.13 11.46
N GLY A 328 -2.43 -3.94 12.79
CA GLY A 328 -2.14 -5.00 13.78
C GLY A 328 -3.26 -6.05 13.94
N SER A 329 -4.44 -5.83 13.35
CA SER A 329 -5.57 -6.76 13.42
C SER A 329 -6.13 -7.06 12.03
N ARG A 330 -6.87 -8.17 11.88
CA ARG A 330 -7.52 -8.54 10.61
C ARG A 330 -8.56 -7.48 10.25
N GLY A 331 -8.47 -6.98 9.02
CA GLY A 331 -9.42 -6.07 8.41
C GLY A 331 -10.76 -6.74 8.04
N LYS A 332 -11.69 -5.93 7.55
CA LYS A 332 -13.03 -6.39 7.15
C LYS A 332 -13.07 -6.99 5.74
N GLY A 333 -12.05 -6.71 4.92
CA GLY A 333 -12.14 -6.94 3.48
C GLY A 333 -13.11 -5.96 2.83
N LEU A 334 -13.34 -6.12 1.53
CA LEU A 334 -14.16 -5.22 0.71
C LEU A 334 -15.32 -5.98 0.06
N PRO A 335 -16.47 -5.33 -0.18
CA PRO A 335 -17.55 -5.93 -0.95
C PRO A 335 -17.13 -6.10 -2.43
N LEU A 336 -17.67 -7.13 -3.09
CA LEU A 336 -17.31 -7.50 -4.47
C LEU A 336 -17.33 -6.31 -5.46
N PRO A 337 -18.32 -5.40 -5.48
CA PRO A 337 -18.29 -4.25 -6.39
C PRO A 337 -17.07 -3.34 -6.21
N GLN A 338 -16.63 -3.13 -4.97
CA GLN A 338 -15.41 -2.35 -4.70
C GLN A 338 -14.16 -3.10 -5.15
N ILE A 339 -14.12 -4.42 -4.94
CA ILE A 339 -13.03 -5.29 -5.42
C ILE A 339 -12.88 -5.17 -6.93
N GLN A 340 -13.99 -5.34 -7.65
CA GLN A 340 -14.03 -5.27 -9.10
C GLN A 340 -13.63 -3.88 -9.62
N GLN A 341 -14.21 -2.82 -9.06
CA GLN A 341 -13.95 -1.45 -9.49
C GLN A 341 -12.49 -1.04 -9.23
N MET A 342 -11.99 -1.20 -8.01
CA MET A 342 -10.64 -0.76 -7.65
C MET A 342 -9.57 -1.65 -8.28
N GLY A 343 -9.82 -2.96 -8.38
CA GLY A 343 -8.96 -3.88 -9.11
C GLY A 343 -8.83 -3.48 -10.59
N ARG A 344 -9.95 -3.16 -11.24
CA ARG A 344 -9.96 -2.67 -12.63
C ARG A 344 -9.17 -1.35 -12.78
N GLN A 345 -9.38 -0.38 -11.90
CA GLN A 345 -8.66 0.91 -11.92
C GLN A 345 -7.14 0.73 -11.80
N VAL A 346 -6.68 -0.17 -10.93
CA VAL A 346 -5.26 -0.50 -10.80
C VAL A 346 -4.71 -1.20 -12.05
N LEU A 347 -5.46 -2.12 -12.66
CA LEU A 347 -5.04 -2.76 -13.91
C LEU A 347 -4.88 -1.75 -15.05
N GLU A 348 -5.82 -0.81 -15.22
CA GLU A 348 -5.70 0.26 -16.20
C GLU A 348 -4.46 1.14 -15.96
N ALA A 349 -4.14 1.45 -14.69
CA ALA A 349 -2.92 2.19 -14.35
C ALA A 349 -1.64 1.43 -14.76
N LEU A 350 -1.60 0.12 -14.52
CA LEU A 350 -0.45 -0.72 -14.87
C LEU A 350 -0.28 -0.85 -16.40
N ILE A 351 -1.39 -0.98 -17.13
CA ILE A 351 -1.39 -1.03 -18.60
C ILE A 351 -0.92 0.30 -19.18
N PHE A 352 -1.43 1.42 -18.67
CA PHE A 352 -0.94 2.74 -19.06
C PHE A 352 0.58 2.87 -18.88
N LEU A 353 1.12 2.46 -17.72
CA LEU A 353 2.56 2.49 -17.47
C LEU A 353 3.34 1.61 -18.47
N LYS A 354 2.81 0.42 -18.78
CA LYS A 354 3.39 -0.47 -19.79
C LYS A 354 3.41 0.17 -21.17
N GLU A 355 2.33 0.83 -21.60
CA GLU A 355 2.24 1.57 -22.87
C GLU A 355 3.22 2.74 -22.95
N ARG A 356 3.57 3.33 -21.79
CA ARG A 356 4.60 4.39 -21.68
C ARG A 356 6.01 3.84 -21.48
N GLU A 357 6.22 2.54 -21.69
CA GLU A 357 7.49 1.86 -21.53
C GLU A 357 8.15 2.05 -20.15
N PHE A 358 7.33 2.35 -19.13
CA PHE A 358 7.78 2.50 -17.75
C PHE A 358 8.30 1.14 -17.24
N PRO A 359 9.38 1.10 -16.44
CA PRO A 359 9.89 -0.15 -15.91
C PRO A 359 8.81 -0.89 -15.10
N MET A 360 8.85 -2.22 -15.16
CA MET A 360 7.87 -3.08 -14.49
C MET A 360 7.72 -2.71 -13.00
N VAL A 361 6.49 -2.50 -12.56
CA VAL A 361 6.15 -2.05 -11.21
C VAL A 361 6.45 -3.15 -10.18
N MET A 362 7.44 -2.92 -9.30
CA MET A 362 7.91 -3.91 -8.30
C MET A 362 7.41 -3.61 -6.87
N HIS A 363 6.68 -2.51 -6.68
CA HIS A 363 6.25 -1.99 -5.38
C HIS A 363 4.73 -2.00 -5.18
N LEU A 364 3.98 -2.68 -6.04
CA LEU A 364 2.52 -2.77 -5.93
C LEU A 364 2.11 -3.50 -4.65
N HIS A 365 1.28 -2.83 -3.85
CA HIS A 365 0.51 -3.39 -2.73
C HIS A 365 -0.60 -2.41 -2.37
N SER A 366 -1.59 -2.84 -1.59
CA SER A 366 -2.74 -2.03 -1.17
C SER A 366 -2.35 -0.68 -0.53
N GLY A 367 -1.29 -0.65 0.26
CA GLY A 367 -0.78 0.58 0.89
C GLY A 367 -0.16 1.61 -0.08
N ASN A 368 0.17 1.20 -1.32
CA ASN A 368 0.65 2.08 -2.40
C ASN A 368 -0.46 2.43 -3.41
N VAL A 369 -1.72 2.20 -3.05
CA VAL A 369 -2.88 2.62 -3.85
C VAL A 369 -3.66 3.62 -3.00
N LEU A 370 -3.71 4.88 -3.43
CA LEU A 370 -4.47 5.91 -2.72
C LEU A 370 -5.93 5.87 -3.15
N VAL A 371 -6.86 6.04 -2.21
CA VAL A 371 -8.30 6.04 -2.49
C VAL A 371 -8.88 7.41 -2.21
N GLN A 372 -9.47 8.03 -3.22
CA GLN A 372 -10.14 9.32 -3.09
C GLN A 372 -11.47 9.29 -3.84
N ASN A 373 -12.57 9.55 -3.11
CA ASN A 373 -13.93 9.55 -3.66
C ASN A 373 -14.29 8.28 -4.46
N GLY A 374 -13.82 7.12 -3.99
CA GLY A 374 -14.05 5.83 -4.66
C GLY A 374 -13.12 5.54 -5.85
N VAL A 375 -12.15 6.41 -6.14
CA VAL A 375 -11.15 6.22 -7.19
C VAL A 375 -9.84 5.75 -6.57
N ALA A 376 -9.38 4.57 -6.99
CA ALA A 376 -8.08 4.02 -6.66
C ALA A 376 -7.00 4.57 -7.62
N ARG A 377 -5.91 5.09 -7.05
CA ARG A 377 -4.76 5.63 -7.79
C ARG A 377 -3.47 4.98 -7.35
N LEU A 378 -2.76 4.36 -8.27
CA LEU A 378 -1.43 3.81 -8.03
C LEU A 378 -0.45 4.92 -7.67
N ALA A 379 0.19 4.82 -6.52
CA ALA A 379 1.19 5.75 -6.02
C ALA A 379 2.57 5.07 -5.94
N GLY A 380 3.57 5.85 -5.52
CA GLY A 380 4.90 5.32 -5.26
C GLY A 380 5.72 5.00 -6.51
N LEU A 381 5.42 5.60 -7.67
CA LEU A 381 6.13 5.31 -8.92
C LEU A 381 7.64 5.56 -8.83
N GLU A 382 8.05 6.52 -7.98
CA GLU A 382 9.46 6.77 -7.67
C GLU A 382 10.19 5.52 -7.18
N ASN A 383 9.49 4.59 -6.50
CA ASN A 383 10.10 3.39 -5.96
C ASN A 383 10.75 2.54 -7.06
N THR A 384 10.06 2.41 -8.20
CA THR A 384 10.55 1.64 -9.34
C THR A 384 11.81 2.26 -9.95
N LEU A 385 11.90 3.59 -9.97
CA LEU A 385 13.02 4.32 -10.57
C LEU A 385 14.23 4.39 -9.63
N LEU A 386 14.00 4.42 -8.32
CA LEU A 386 15.03 4.64 -7.30
C LEU A 386 15.43 3.34 -6.57
N GLY A 387 14.98 2.18 -7.06
CA GLY A 387 15.39 0.88 -6.53
C GLY A 387 14.75 0.50 -5.19
N PHE A 388 13.64 1.12 -4.80
CA PHE A 388 12.89 0.72 -3.63
C PHE A 388 11.88 -0.39 -3.95
N THR A 389 11.70 -1.33 -3.02
CA THR A 389 10.80 -2.47 -3.16
C THR A 389 9.74 -2.49 -2.04
N SER A 390 8.67 -3.28 -2.21
CA SER A 390 7.67 -3.47 -1.16
C SER A 390 8.14 -4.47 -0.11
N ARG A 391 7.53 -4.47 1.09
CA ARG A 391 7.86 -5.43 2.15
C ARG A 391 7.67 -6.89 1.72
N ILE A 392 6.69 -7.15 0.85
CA ILE A 392 6.41 -8.49 0.33
C ILE A 392 7.29 -8.88 -0.87
N HIS A 393 8.07 -7.94 -1.39
CA HIS A 393 8.88 -8.14 -2.58
C HIS A 393 9.79 -9.39 -2.49
N PRO A 394 10.52 -9.64 -1.37
CA PRO A 394 11.36 -10.83 -1.26
C PRO A 394 10.58 -12.14 -1.39
N VAL A 395 9.37 -12.20 -0.81
CA VAL A 395 8.47 -13.36 -0.91
C VAL A 395 8.10 -13.60 -2.37
N ILE A 396 7.72 -12.55 -3.10
CA ILE A 396 7.32 -12.63 -4.50
C ILE A 396 8.50 -13.02 -5.39
N THR A 397 9.65 -12.36 -5.28
CA THR A 397 10.78 -12.60 -6.18
C THR A 397 11.47 -13.94 -5.97
N SER A 398 11.35 -14.54 -4.78
CA SER A 398 11.97 -15.84 -4.49
C SER A 398 11.43 -17.00 -5.35
N ARG A 399 10.21 -16.88 -5.87
CA ARG A 399 9.53 -17.96 -6.62
C ARG A 399 8.86 -17.48 -7.91
N VAL A 400 9.14 -16.25 -8.34
CA VAL A 400 8.58 -15.73 -9.59
C VAL A 400 9.17 -16.49 -10.78
N SER A 401 8.30 -17.10 -11.58
CA SER A 401 8.67 -17.85 -12.78
C SER A 401 9.01 -16.90 -13.94
N GLN A 402 9.51 -17.45 -15.05
CA GLN A 402 9.64 -16.68 -16.30
C GLN A 402 8.27 -16.36 -16.94
N THR A 403 7.21 -17.03 -16.49
CA THR A 403 5.91 -17.07 -17.18
C THR A 403 4.92 -16.04 -16.62
N THR A 404 5.13 -15.56 -15.38
CA THR A 404 4.27 -14.55 -14.74
C THR A 404 5.15 -13.44 -14.17
N SER A 405 4.81 -12.18 -14.42
CA SER A 405 5.60 -11.03 -13.97
C SER A 405 5.30 -10.63 -12.51
N VAL A 406 6.23 -9.89 -11.89
CA VAL A 406 6.15 -9.49 -10.48
C VAL A 406 4.94 -8.61 -10.19
N ASP A 407 4.59 -7.71 -11.11
CA ASP A 407 3.39 -6.86 -11.02
C ASP A 407 2.09 -7.68 -11.01
N MET A 408 1.97 -8.72 -11.85
CA MET A 408 0.82 -9.62 -11.86
C MET A 408 0.69 -10.40 -10.55
N ILE A 409 1.81 -10.92 -10.02
CA ILE A 409 1.81 -11.60 -8.72
C ILE A 409 1.46 -10.61 -7.60
N SER A 410 2.04 -9.41 -7.61
CA SER A 410 1.73 -8.36 -6.63
C SER A 410 0.26 -7.93 -6.69
N PHE A 411 -0.33 -7.91 -7.88
CA PHE A 411 -1.76 -7.69 -8.07
C PHE A 411 -2.61 -8.80 -7.44
N GLY A 412 -2.21 -10.07 -7.62
CA GLY A 412 -2.87 -11.21 -6.96
C GLY A 412 -2.81 -11.13 -5.43
N HIS A 413 -1.66 -10.73 -4.88
CA HIS A 413 -1.50 -10.46 -3.44
C HIS A 413 -2.42 -9.35 -2.93
N MET A 414 -2.49 -8.23 -3.67
CA MET A 414 -3.41 -7.14 -3.36
C MET A 414 -4.87 -7.58 -3.43
N LEU A 415 -5.25 -8.34 -4.45
CA LEU A 415 -6.62 -8.84 -4.64
C LEU A 415 -7.02 -9.80 -3.52
N PHE A 416 -6.10 -10.67 -3.09
CA PHE A 416 -6.29 -11.50 -1.91
C PHE A 416 -6.56 -10.66 -0.66
N GLU A 417 -5.74 -9.64 -0.40
CA GLU A 417 -5.90 -8.77 0.77
C GLU A 417 -7.23 -8.02 0.75
N MET A 418 -7.67 -7.56 -0.43
CA MET A 418 -8.98 -6.92 -0.62
C MET A 418 -10.15 -7.83 -0.21
N CYS A 419 -10.01 -9.15 -0.39
CA CYS A 419 -11.05 -10.11 -0.04
C CYS A 419 -10.94 -10.58 1.42
N ALA A 420 -9.73 -10.96 1.83
CA ALA A 420 -9.49 -11.66 3.10
C ALA A 420 -9.42 -10.71 4.32
N GLY A 421 -9.10 -9.43 4.09
CA GLY A 421 -8.83 -8.47 5.15
C GLY A 421 -7.45 -8.62 5.79
N TYR A 422 -6.55 -9.42 5.21
CA TYR A 422 -5.18 -9.59 5.70
C TYR A 422 -4.22 -9.89 4.55
N GLU A 423 -2.93 -9.60 4.75
CA GLU A 423 -1.90 -9.85 3.75
C GLU A 423 -1.54 -11.33 3.65
N LEU A 424 -1.39 -11.81 2.43
CA LEU A 424 -0.82 -13.13 2.17
C LEU A 424 0.68 -13.12 2.49
N ARG A 425 1.15 -13.98 3.39
CA ARG A 425 2.58 -14.05 3.78
C ARG A 425 3.39 -15.10 2.99
N SER A 426 2.71 -15.96 2.25
CA SER A 426 3.31 -16.97 1.38
C SER A 426 3.33 -16.50 -0.07
N PHE A 427 4.14 -17.12 -0.92
CA PHE A 427 4.15 -16.79 -2.35
C PHE A 427 2.77 -16.93 -3.02
N LYS A 428 2.05 -18.03 -2.73
CA LYS A 428 0.71 -18.35 -3.24
C LYS A 428 -0.26 -18.71 -2.11
N PRO A 429 -1.58 -18.52 -2.28
CA PRO A 429 -2.58 -18.98 -1.31
C PRO A 429 -2.60 -20.52 -1.23
N ASN A 430 -2.87 -21.05 -0.04
CA ASN A 430 -3.09 -22.49 0.20
C ASN A 430 -4.61 -22.75 0.32
N SER A 431 -5.02 -23.99 0.62
CA SER A 431 -6.44 -24.34 0.77
C SER A 431 -7.16 -23.50 1.83
N MET A 432 -6.54 -23.24 2.98
CA MET A 432 -7.10 -22.42 4.06
C MET A 432 -7.29 -20.96 3.63
N HIS A 433 -6.31 -20.39 2.93
CA HIS A 433 -6.42 -19.05 2.36
C HIS A 433 -7.55 -18.97 1.32
N LEU A 434 -7.76 -20.02 0.51
CA LEU A 434 -8.83 -20.03 -0.48
C LEU A 434 -10.22 -20.23 0.15
N SER A 435 -10.33 -20.94 1.29
CA SER A 435 -11.60 -21.03 2.01
C SER A 435 -12.07 -19.70 2.60
N ASP A 436 -11.14 -18.83 3.03
CA ASP A 436 -11.48 -17.45 3.43
C ASP A 436 -12.12 -16.61 2.30
N LEU A 437 -11.98 -17.06 1.05
CA LEU A 437 -12.45 -16.37 -0.15
C LEU A 437 -13.67 -17.03 -0.80
N GLU A 438 -14.33 -17.99 -0.14
CA GLU A 438 -15.43 -18.77 -0.72
C GLU A 438 -16.57 -17.92 -1.32
N MET A 439 -16.80 -16.73 -0.75
CA MET A 439 -17.78 -15.74 -1.21
C MET A 439 -17.38 -15.02 -2.50
N TYR A 440 -16.16 -15.25 -3.01
CA TYR A 440 -15.57 -14.58 -4.16
C TYR A 440 -15.05 -15.60 -5.21
N PRO A 441 -15.92 -16.42 -5.82
CA PRO A 441 -15.49 -17.50 -6.73
C PRO A 441 -14.67 -16.99 -7.92
N GLN A 442 -15.05 -15.85 -8.51
CA GLN A 442 -14.30 -15.22 -9.60
C GLN A 442 -12.91 -14.77 -9.18
N VAL A 443 -12.73 -14.37 -7.91
CA VAL A 443 -11.40 -14.03 -7.38
C VAL A 443 -10.57 -15.30 -7.20
N ILE A 444 -11.16 -16.37 -6.67
CA ILE A 444 -10.48 -17.66 -6.52
C ILE A 444 -9.97 -18.18 -7.87
N GLU A 445 -10.80 -18.12 -8.92
CA GLU A 445 -10.41 -18.52 -10.27
C GLU A 445 -9.24 -17.69 -10.80
N LEU A 446 -9.27 -16.37 -10.60
CA LEU A 446 -8.19 -15.49 -11.01
C LEU A 446 -6.89 -15.76 -10.22
N LEU A 447 -6.97 -15.99 -8.91
CA LEU A 447 -5.80 -16.33 -8.10
C LEU A 447 -5.22 -17.68 -8.56
N LYS A 448 -6.05 -18.68 -8.84
CA LYS A 448 -5.59 -19.96 -9.42
C LYS A 448 -4.88 -19.71 -10.76
N PHE A 449 -5.43 -18.87 -11.63
CA PHE A 449 -4.77 -18.51 -12.89
C PHE A 449 -3.41 -17.83 -12.65
N LEU A 450 -3.32 -16.85 -11.74
CA LEU A 450 -2.09 -16.11 -11.47
C LEU A 450 -0.99 -17.00 -10.88
N PHE A 451 -1.35 -17.85 -9.92
CA PHE A 451 -0.43 -18.70 -9.16
C PHE A 451 -0.29 -20.14 -9.68
N ALA A 452 -0.96 -20.47 -10.79
CA ALA A 452 -0.80 -21.76 -11.48
C ALA A 452 0.65 -21.99 -11.89
N GLU A 453 1.02 -23.27 -11.96
CA GLU A 453 2.35 -23.72 -12.35
C GLU A 453 2.78 -23.13 -13.72
N PRO A 454 4.10 -22.99 -13.94
CA PRO A 454 4.62 -22.38 -15.14
C PRO A 454 4.13 -23.11 -16.41
N CYS A 455 3.26 -22.45 -17.19
CA CYS A 455 2.95 -22.87 -18.54
C CYS A 455 4.07 -22.41 -19.50
N ASN A 456 4.30 -23.10 -20.62
CA ASN A 456 5.23 -22.66 -21.66
C ASN A 456 4.87 -21.27 -22.25
N ARG A 457 3.66 -20.76 -21.99
CA ARG A 457 3.21 -19.42 -22.40
C ARG A 457 3.37 -18.40 -21.28
N ARG A 458 3.95 -17.25 -21.62
CA ARG A 458 4.00 -16.07 -20.74
C ARG A 458 2.61 -15.44 -20.63
N LYS A 459 2.13 -15.27 -19.40
CA LYS A 459 0.90 -14.53 -19.08
C LYS A 459 1.16 -13.04 -19.23
N ASN A 460 0.18 -12.30 -19.72
CA ASN A 460 0.23 -10.85 -19.82
C ASN A 460 -0.82 -10.18 -18.91
N ILE A 461 -0.63 -8.90 -18.61
CA ILE A 461 -1.52 -8.17 -17.70
C ILE A 461 -2.87 -7.85 -18.35
N GLU A 462 -2.91 -7.74 -19.68
CA GLU A 462 -4.12 -7.51 -20.47
C GLU A 462 -5.12 -8.66 -20.38
N GLU A 463 -4.65 -9.90 -20.20
CA GLU A 463 -5.48 -11.07 -19.92
C GLU A 463 -6.30 -10.91 -18.64
N LEU A 464 -5.82 -10.13 -17.67
CA LEU A 464 -6.57 -9.86 -16.45
C LEU A 464 -7.78 -8.97 -16.74
N LEU A 465 -7.70 -8.04 -17.71
CA LEU A 465 -8.84 -7.18 -18.05
C LEU A 465 -10.02 -7.94 -18.64
N VAL A 466 -9.75 -9.01 -19.40
CA VAL A 466 -10.78 -9.83 -20.05
C VAL A 466 -11.32 -10.93 -19.15
N HIS A 467 -10.76 -11.12 -17.95
CA HIS A 467 -11.27 -12.03 -16.94
C HIS A 467 -12.69 -11.62 -16.50
N ASP A 468 -13.53 -12.60 -16.18
CA ASP A 468 -14.94 -12.41 -15.80
C ASP A 468 -15.14 -11.44 -14.63
N LEU A 469 -14.14 -11.38 -13.74
CA LEU A 469 -14.08 -10.44 -12.62
C LEU A 469 -14.05 -8.96 -13.07
N PHE A 470 -13.47 -8.64 -14.23
CA PHE A 470 -13.15 -7.27 -14.65
C PHE A 470 -13.74 -6.84 -15.99
N ARG A 471 -14.05 -7.77 -16.90
CA ARG A 471 -14.42 -7.48 -18.30
C ARG A 471 -15.63 -6.55 -18.45
N ASN A 472 -16.57 -6.62 -17.50
CA ASN A 472 -17.83 -5.85 -17.52
C ASN A 472 -17.79 -4.60 -16.64
N ILE A 473 -16.64 -4.26 -16.06
CA ILE A 473 -16.49 -3.08 -15.22
C ILE A 473 -16.23 -1.87 -16.10
N ASP A 474 -17.21 -0.96 -16.11
CA ASP A 474 -17.10 0.31 -16.82
C ASP A 474 -16.57 1.41 -15.91
N LEU A 475 -15.58 2.13 -16.42
CA LEU A 475 -14.81 3.11 -15.70
C LEU A 475 -15.13 4.52 -16.22
N ARG A 476 -15.93 5.25 -15.46
CA ARG A 476 -16.43 6.59 -15.82
C ARG A 476 -15.31 7.55 -16.23
N GLU A 477 -14.19 7.52 -15.51
CA GLU A 477 -13.05 8.41 -15.72
C GLU A 477 -12.37 8.15 -17.07
N MET A 478 -12.49 6.94 -17.61
CA MET A 478 -11.96 6.58 -18.92
C MET A 478 -12.87 7.04 -20.07
N ARG A 479 -14.18 7.21 -19.84
CA ARG A 479 -15.13 7.64 -20.87
C ARG A 479 -14.98 9.10 -21.29
N SER A 480 -14.46 9.94 -20.40
CA SER A 480 -14.48 11.40 -20.54
C SER A 480 -13.14 12.00 -20.97
N ALA A 481 -12.13 11.17 -21.19
CA ALA A 481 -10.80 11.63 -21.55
C ALA A 481 -10.63 11.68 -23.06
N PRO A 482 -10.30 12.85 -23.65
CA PRO A 482 -9.79 12.89 -25.00
C PRO A 482 -8.55 11.99 -25.09
N VAL A 483 -8.51 11.13 -26.11
CA VAL A 483 -7.41 10.18 -26.40
C VAL A 483 -6.03 10.85 -26.43
N THR A 484 -5.99 12.17 -26.62
CA THR A 484 -4.79 13.02 -26.67
C THR A 484 -4.28 13.51 -25.31
N ILE A 485 -5.10 13.56 -24.25
CA ILE A 485 -4.68 14.09 -22.92
C ILE A 485 -3.74 13.11 -22.20
N PHE A 486 -3.92 11.81 -22.39
CA PHE A 486 -3.09 10.78 -21.74
C PHE A 486 -1.96 10.26 -22.62
N ARG A 487 -1.57 10.97 -23.68
CA ARG A 487 -0.49 10.52 -24.59
C ARG A 487 0.53 11.61 -24.98
N PRO A 488 1.08 12.43 -24.05
CA PRO A 488 2.29 13.17 -24.37
C PRO A 488 3.41 12.19 -24.75
N THR A 489 3.99 12.36 -25.94
CA THR A 489 5.18 11.61 -26.37
C THR A 489 6.29 11.84 -25.35
N LEU A 490 6.92 10.76 -24.88
CA LEU A 490 8.06 10.87 -23.98
C LEU A 490 9.23 11.51 -24.73
N THR A 491 9.93 12.44 -24.08
CA THR A 491 11.13 13.04 -24.68
C THR A 491 12.22 11.97 -24.81
N PRO A 492 13.17 12.12 -25.76
CA PRO A 492 14.29 11.17 -25.90
C PRO A 492 15.08 10.98 -24.61
N SER A 493 15.27 12.04 -23.82
CA SER A 493 15.94 11.98 -22.52
C SER A 493 15.20 11.10 -21.52
N ILE A 494 13.86 11.18 -21.48
CA ILE A 494 13.04 10.31 -20.65
C ILE A 494 13.13 8.86 -21.14
N ALA A 495 12.95 8.62 -22.44
CA ALA A 495 13.01 7.27 -23.00
C ALA A 495 14.36 6.58 -22.71
N ASN A 496 15.47 7.30 -22.92
CA ASN A 496 16.82 6.83 -22.62
C ASN A 496 17.01 6.50 -21.14
N LEU A 497 16.46 7.33 -20.24
CA LEU A 497 16.50 7.07 -18.79
C LEU A 497 15.77 5.76 -18.44
N LEU A 498 14.55 5.58 -18.94
CA LEU A 498 13.74 4.38 -18.68
C LEU A 498 14.40 3.11 -19.24
N ASP A 499 14.97 3.20 -20.44
CA ASP A 499 15.74 2.12 -21.07
C ASP A 499 16.98 1.74 -20.27
N GLY A 500 17.73 2.72 -19.76
CA GLY A 500 18.86 2.49 -18.87
C GLY A 500 18.46 1.69 -17.63
N ILE A 501 17.37 2.07 -16.96
CA ILE A 501 16.85 1.38 -15.78
C ILE A 501 16.38 -0.04 -16.14
N LYS A 502 15.64 -0.22 -17.24
CA LYS A 502 15.17 -1.53 -17.72
C LYS A 502 16.34 -2.50 -17.95
N ARG A 503 17.41 -2.05 -18.61
CA ARG A 503 18.61 -2.88 -18.87
C ARG A 503 19.32 -3.31 -17.58
N GLN A 504 19.47 -2.39 -16.62
CA GLN A 504 20.09 -2.72 -15.33
C GLN A 504 19.26 -3.74 -14.53
N ASN A 505 17.93 -3.63 -14.55
CA ASN A 505 17.04 -4.58 -13.87
C ASN A 505 17.10 -5.99 -14.47
N VAL A 506 17.26 -6.11 -15.80
CA VAL A 506 17.48 -7.39 -16.47
C VAL A 506 18.81 -8.01 -16.05
N ASN A 507 19.89 -7.21 -16.03
CA ASN A 507 21.22 -7.68 -15.64
C ASN A 507 21.27 -8.16 -14.17
N LYS A 508 20.59 -7.45 -13.26
CA LYS A 508 20.46 -7.87 -11.85
C LYS A 508 19.78 -9.24 -11.73
N ARG A 509 18.71 -9.48 -12.51
CA ARG A 509 18.00 -10.78 -12.54
C ARG A 509 18.83 -11.92 -13.11
N GLN A 510 19.65 -11.64 -14.12
CA GLN A 510 20.55 -12.66 -14.68
C GLN A 510 21.64 -13.03 -13.67
N ARG A 511 22.23 -12.05 -12.97
CA ARG A 511 23.22 -12.30 -11.91
C ARG A 511 22.62 -13.05 -10.71
N SER A 512 21.41 -12.71 -10.27
CA SER A 512 20.75 -13.45 -9.18
C SER A 512 20.45 -14.90 -9.57
N ARG A 513 20.14 -15.15 -10.85
CA ARG A 513 19.96 -16.51 -11.37
C ARG A 513 21.27 -17.27 -11.47
N SER A 514 22.35 -16.65 -11.96
CA SER A 514 23.66 -17.31 -12.03
C SER A 514 24.23 -17.61 -10.64
N ILE A 515 23.95 -16.78 -9.63
CA ILE A 515 24.37 -17.04 -8.25
C ILE A 515 23.56 -18.20 -7.65
N ASN A 516 22.25 -18.28 -7.94
CA ASN A 516 21.42 -19.41 -7.51
C ASN A 516 21.76 -20.72 -8.22
N ASP A 517 22.33 -20.67 -9.43
CA ASP A 517 22.83 -21.85 -10.16
C ASP A 517 24.28 -22.23 -9.79
N VAL A 518 25.02 -21.39 -9.04
CA VAL A 518 26.45 -21.61 -8.73
C VAL A 518 26.74 -21.79 -7.23
N TYR A 519 25.83 -21.45 -6.32
CA TYR A 519 26.08 -21.54 -4.86
C TYR A 519 24.97 -22.19 -4.03
N LEU A 520 24.44 -23.33 -4.50
CA LEU A 520 23.73 -24.29 -3.64
C LEU A 520 24.53 -25.59 -3.49
N THR A 521 25.81 -25.44 -3.21
CA THR A 521 26.61 -26.43 -2.48
C THR A 521 27.76 -25.70 -1.82
N ARG A 522 27.77 -25.74 -0.48
CA ARG A 522 28.85 -25.31 0.43
C ARG A 522 28.81 -23.85 0.93
N ARG A 523 28.35 -23.78 2.18
CA ARG A 523 28.99 -23.18 3.36
C ARG A 523 28.52 -21.79 3.83
N PHE A 524 28.42 -21.75 5.16
CA PHE A 524 28.29 -20.65 6.13
C PHE A 524 26.82 -20.26 6.41
N TRP A 525 26.20 -20.78 7.47
CA TRP A 525 26.45 -20.55 8.92
C TRP A 525 26.50 -19.08 9.28
#